data_AF-A0A3M2DTD3-F1
#
_entry.id   AF-A0A3M2DTD3-F1
#
_cell.length_a   1.000
_cell.length_b   1.000
_cell.length_c   1.000
_cell.angle_alpha   90.00
_cell.angle_beta   90.00
_cell.angle_gamma   90.00
#
_symmetry.space_group_name_H-M   'P 1'
#
loop_
_entity.id
_entity.type
_entity.pdbx_description
1 polymer ?
#
loop_
_entity_poly.entity_id
_entity_poly.type
_entity_poly.pdbx_seq_one_letter_code
_entity_poly.pdbx_strand_id
1 'polypeptide(L)'
;MVALAAALAALGCGDGDDLDSDTEARWAYLGFDRAVDRALGLGFAGFNAATSANIPVQEAAGDVSGTITVAGQVDQGASANKEMRLVLTLDGYADGAVDDPVTAGVVEEIAITYDTDSAALPSLDMSLRDIPDGTFTGTLAGEMLLSGDVDARAVFALSLSGGLMADGDDVVREPGTLTIVGTVTSGDGTYEVHVEK
;
A
#
# COMPACT_ATOMS: atom_id res chain seq x y z
N MET A 1 -33.61 -54.09 -36.86
CA MET A 1 -33.65 -52.64 -36.61
C MET A 1 -33.41 -52.41 -35.13
N VAL A 2 -32.29 -51.81 -34.73
CA VAL A 2 -32.21 -50.63 -33.86
C VAL A 2 -30.87 -49.97 -34.18
N ALA A 3 -30.91 -48.66 -34.39
CA ALA A 3 -29.88 -47.84 -35.00
C ALA A 3 -28.83 -47.35 -33.99
N LEU A 4 -27.61 -47.22 -34.51
CA LEU A 4 -26.50 -46.43 -33.98
C LEU A 4 -26.83 -44.94 -34.15
N ALA A 5 -26.69 -44.13 -33.09
CA ALA A 5 -26.64 -42.67 -33.19
C ALA A 5 -25.69 -42.10 -32.13
N ALA A 6 -24.63 -41.46 -32.62
CA ALA A 6 -23.70 -40.61 -31.88
C ALA A 6 -24.01 -39.14 -32.20
N ALA A 7 -23.84 -38.25 -31.22
CA ALA A 7 -23.77 -36.76 -31.28
C ALA A 7 -24.32 -36.20 -29.95
N LEU A 8 -23.84 -35.11 -29.33
CA LEU A 8 -22.72 -34.19 -29.51
C LEU A 8 -22.65 -33.37 -28.19
N ALA A 9 -21.50 -32.79 -27.91
CA ALA A 9 -21.15 -32.00 -26.72
C ALA A 9 -22.10 -30.83 -26.36
N ALA A 10 -22.15 -30.54 -25.06
CA ALA A 10 -22.15 -29.19 -24.52
C ALA A 10 -21.30 -29.17 -23.23
N LEU A 11 -20.03 -28.80 -23.39
CA LEU A 11 -19.25 -28.09 -22.37
C LEU A 11 -19.89 -26.70 -22.22
N GLY A 12 -20.12 -26.25 -20.98
CA GLY A 12 -20.62 -24.90 -20.72
C GLY A 12 -21.47 -24.80 -19.47
N CYS A 13 -20.87 -25.01 -18.31
CA CYS A 13 -21.25 -24.25 -17.11
C CYS A 13 -20.14 -23.23 -16.88
N GLY A 14 -20.23 -22.07 -17.53
CA GLY A 14 -19.83 -20.80 -16.94
C GLY A 14 -20.99 -20.31 -16.03
N ASP A 15 -20.89 -19.26 -15.24
CA ASP A 15 -19.84 -18.25 -15.09
C ASP A 15 -20.05 -17.66 -13.69
N GLY A 16 -18.96 -17.56 -12.96
CA GLY A 16 -18.84 -17.00 -11.64
C GLY A 16 -17.35 -17.07 -11.32
N ASP A 17 -16.55 -16.48 -12.21
CA ASP A 17 -15.11 -16.30 -12.03
C ASP A 17 -14.92 -15.23 -10.95
N ASP A 18 -15.34 -15.56 -9.73
CA ASP A 18 -14.87 -14.83 -8.56
C ASP A 18 -13.35 -14.95 -8.60
N LEU A 19 -12.67 -13.80 -8.53
CA LEU A 19 -11.22 -13.74 -8.50
C LEU A 19 -10.73 -14.63 -7.36
N ASP A 20 -9.65 -15.38 -7.61
CA ASP A 20 -9.03 -16.11 -6.53
C ASP A 20 -8.46 -15.11 -5.52
N SER A 21 -8.57 -15.43 -4.23
CA SER A 21 -8.18 -14.54 -3.13
C SER A 21 -6.69 -14.17 -3.11
N ASP A 22 -5.80 -15.03 -3.63
CA ASP A 22 -4.37 -14.70 -3.81
C ASP A 22 -4.18 -13.66 -4.90
N THR A 23 -4.99 -13.72 -5.97
CA THR A 23 -5.01 -12.71 -7.04
C THR A 23 -5.54 -11.38 -6.51
N GLU A 24 -6.63 -11.37 -5.74
CA GLU A 24 -7.11 -10.15 -5.08
C GLU A 24 -6.06 -9.53 -4.15
N ALA A 25 -5.40 -10.34 -3.32
CA ALA A 25 -4.34 -9.88 -2.42
C ALA A 25 -3.14 -9.30 -3.19
N ARG A 26 -2.79 -9.88 -4.34
CA ARG A 26 -1.75 -9.34 -5.24
C ARG A 26 -2.16 -7.99 -5.80
N TRP A 27 -3.37 -7.89 -6.35
CA TRP A 27 -3.89 -6.68 -6.96
C TRP A 27 -4.02 -5.54 -5.93
N ALA A 28 -4.48 -5.87 -4.73
CA ALA A 28 -4.54 -4.95 -3.60
C ALA A 28 -3.18 -4.28 -3.32
N TYR A 29 -2.08 -5.05 -3.33
CA TYR A 29 -0.74 -4.47 -3.18
C TYR A 29 -0.30 -3.66 -4.40
N LEU A 30 -0.47 -4.18 -5.61
CA LEU A 30 -0.02 -3.52 -6.84
C LEU A 30 -0.62 -2.12 -7.00
N GLY A 31 -1.94 -1.98 -6.74
CA GLY A 31 -2.60 -0.67 -6.75
C GLY A 31 -2.16 0.26 -5.63
N PHE A 32 -1.65 -0.27 -4.52
CA PHE A 32 -1.26 0.49 -3.34
C PHE A 32 0.24 0.84 -3.27
N ASP A 33 1.08 0.25 -4.12
CA ASP A 33 2.54 0.42 -4.05
C ASP A 33 2.98 1.90 -4.11
N ARG A 34 2.30 2.71 -4.93
CA ARG A 34 2.51 4.17 -5.02
C ARG A 34 2.01 4.92 -3.79
N ALA A 35 0.92 4.46 -3.18
CA ALA A 35 0.40 5.04 -1.95
C ALA A 35 1.39 4.85 -0.78
N VAL A 36 2.14 3.75 -0.74
CA VAL A 36 3.21 3.54 0.25
C VAL A 36 4.30 4.62 0.12
N ASP A 37 4.75 4.91 -1.11
CA ASP A 37 5.72 5.98 -1.35
C ASP A 37 5.19 7.36 -0.94
N ARG A 38 3.91 7.62 -1.24
CA ARG A 38 3.24 8.86 -0.88
C ARG A 38 3.08 9.00 0.63
N ALA A 39 2.67 7.94 1.33
CA ALA A 39 2.57 7.92 2.79
C ALA A 39 3.92 8.19 3.46
N LEU A 40 5.00 7.56 2.98
CA LEU A 40 6.36 7.83 3.44
C LEU A 40 6.74 9.29 3.21
N GLY A 41 6.52 9.81 2.00
CA GLY A 41 6.81 11.20 1.65
C GLY A 41 6.08 12.20 2.55
N LEU A 42 4.77 11.99 2.77
CA LEU A 42 3.96 12.78 3.69
C LEU A 42 4.45 12.65 5.14
N GLY A 43 4.88 11.45 5.56
CA GLY A 43 5.49 11.23 6.87
C GLY A 43 6.74 12.08 7.10
N PHE A 44 7.66 12.12 6.12
CA PHE A 44 8.86 12.97 6.18
C PHE A 44 8.53 14.46 6.09
N ALA A 45 7.57 14.86 5.26
CA ALA A 45 7.10 16.25 5.22
C ALA A 45 6.57 16.69 6.59
N GLY A 46 5.78 15.81 7.24
CA GLY A 46 5.28 16.03 8.58
C GLY A 46 6.38 16.08 9.64
N PHE A 47 7.38 15.19 9.54
CA PHE A 47 8.57 15.19 10.39
C PHE A 47 9.33 16.53 10.31
N ASN A 48 9.60 17.02 9.09
CA ASN A 48 10.34 18.26 8.87
C ASN A 48 9.54 19.50 9.32
N ALA A 49 8.22 19.46 9.21
CA ALA A 49 7.33 20.54 9.66
C ALA A 49 7.03 20.52 11.17
N ALA A 50 7.38 19.45 11.89
CA ALA A 50 7.04 19.28 13.29
C ALA A 50 7.82 20.25 14.19
N THR A 51 7.08 21.10 14.91
CA THR A 51 7.63 21.98 15.96
C THR A 51 7.38 21.46 17.38
N SER A 52 6.74 20.29 17.48
CA SER A 52 6.38 19.63 18.73
C SER A 52 6.36 18.11 18.52
N ALA A 53 6.05 17.34 19.57
CA ALA A 53 5.87 15.90 19.46
C ALA A 53 4.74 15.51 18.49
N ASN A 54 3.79 16.40 18.21
CA ASN A 54 2.75 16.18 17.22
C ASN A 54 3.23 16.62 15.84
N ILE A 55 3.05 15.75 14.87
CA ILE A 55 3.28 16.04 13.46
C ILE A 55 2.05 16.77 12.91
N PRO A 56 2.21 17.91 12.22
CA PRO A 56 1.11 18.55 11.53
C PRO A 56 0.56 17.62 10.45
N VAL A 57 -0.76 17.58 10.33
CA VAL A 57 -1.46 16.77 9.32
C VAL A 57 -0.92 17.10 7.93
N GLN A 58 -0.53 16.05 7.19
CA GLN A 58 -0.12 16.12 5.80
C GLN A 58 -1.15 15.40 4.93
N GLU A 59 -1.44 15.95 3.76
CA GLU A 59 -2.46 15.40 2.87
C GLU A 59 -2.00 15.52 1.42
N ALA A 60 -2.38 14.54 0.60
CA ALA A 60 -2.24 14.59 -0.84
C ALA A 60 -3.41 13.90 -1.54
N ALA A 61 -3.76 14.38 -2.71
CA ALA A 61 -4.71 13.69 -3.60
C ALA A 61 -4.06 12.46 -4.24
N GLY A 62 -4.86 11.43 -4.52
CA GLY A 62 -4.46 10.36 -5.44
C GLY A 62 -4.37 10.89 -6.87
N ASP A 63 -3.62 10.20 -7.73
CA ASP A 63 -3.46 10.63 -9.13
C ASP A 63 -4.77 10.60 -9.93
N VAL A 64 -5.74 9.78 -9.51
CA VAL A 64 -7.08 9.69 -10.13
C VAL A 64 -8.17 10.26 -9.22
N SER A 65 -8.21 9.86 -7.95
CA SER A 65 -9.27 10.29 -7.03
C SER A 65 -8.86 10.22 -5.56
N GLY A 66 -9.70 10.83 -4.73
CA GLY A 66 -9.62 10.74 -3.27
C GLY A 66 -8.37 11.35 -2.67
N THR A 67 -8.19 11.07 -1.39
CA THR A 67 -7.12 11.66 -0.57
C THR A 67 -6.47 10.64 0.34
N ILE A 68 -5.16 10.79 0.51
CA ILE A 68 -4.42 10.17 1.60
C ILE A 68 -4.02 11.25 2.60
N THR A 69 -4.28 11.00 3.87
CA THR A 69 -3.91 11.85 4.97
C THR A 69 -2.98 11.09 5.91
N VAL A 70 -1.87 11.73 6.30
CA VAL A 70 -0.91 11.21 7.26
C VAL A 70 -0.81 12.17 8.43
N ALA A 71 -1.01 11.63 9.64
CA ALA A 71 -0.88 12.37 10.89
C ALA A 71 -0.17 11.50 11.93
N GLY A 72 0.30 12.09 13.02
CA GLY A 72 0.90 11.29 14.07
C GLY A 72 1.82 12.06 15.00
N GLN A 73 2.81 11.35 15.52
CA GLN A 73 3.75 11.87 16.50
C GLN A 73 5.18 11.44 16.21
N VAL A 74 6.13 12.27 16.61
CA VAL A 74 7.55 11.95 16.60
C VAL A 74 8.19 12.28 17.95
N ASP A 75 9.16 11.47 18.35
CA ASP A 75 9.97 11.71 19.52
C ASP A 75 10.66 13.09 19.50
N GLN A 76 10.74 13.71 20.67
CA GLN A 76 11.37 15.01 20.84
C GLN A 76 12.73 14.90 21.53
N GLY A 77 13.59 15.89 21.28
CA GLY A 77 14.90 16.01 21.91
C GLY A 77 16.06 15.98 20.91
N ALA A 78 17.27 16.24 21.40
CA ALA A 78 18.45 16.46 20.56
C ALA A 78 19.07 15.19 19.93
N SER A 79 18.52 14.00 20.21
CA SER A 79 19.01 12.73 19.66
C SER A 79 18.92 12.71 18.12
N ALA A 80 19.93 12.20 17.42
CA ALA A 80 19.84 11.90 15.98
C ALA A 80 18.96 10.67 15.67
N ASN A 81 18.55 9.94 16.71
CA ASN A 81 17.61 8.83 16.62
C ASN A 81 16.21 9.26 17.06
N LYS A 82 15.19 8.85 16.30
CA LYS A 82 13.80 9.25 16.49
C LYS A 82 12.87 8.07 16.22
N GLU A 83 11.87 7.87 17.06
CA GLU A 83 10.71 7.06 16.71
C GLU A 83 9.57 7.95 16.25
N MET A 84 8.88 7.53 15.20
CA MET A 84 7.75 8.21 14.60
C MET A 84 6.59 7.22 14.49
N ARG A 85 5.41 7.64 14.92
CA ARG A 85 4.19 6.82 14.95
C ARG A 85 3.13 7.57 14.17
N LEU A 86 2.83 7.07 12.97
CA LEU A 86 1.90 7.70 12.05
C LEU A 86 0.64 6.86 11.90
N VAL A 87 -0.45 7.53 11.56
CA VAL A 87 -1.70 6.92 11.16
C VAL A 87 -2.09 7.43 9.77
N LEU A 88 -2.64 6.53 8.97
CA LEU A 88 -3.07 6.81 7.61
C LEU A 88 -4.59 6.86 7.56
N THR A 89 -5.14 7.84 6.86
CA THR A 89 -6.54 7.87 6.47
C THR A 89 -6.62 7.94 4.96
N LEU A 90 -7.34 7.01 4.36
CA LEU A 90 -7.67 6.97 2.94
C LEU A 90 -9.18 7.18 2.80
N ASP A 91 -9.55 8.08 1.87
CA ASP A 91 -10.95 8.38 1.52
C ASP A 91 -11.05 8.43 0.00
N GLY A 92 -11.65 7.38 -0.58
CA GLY A 92 -11.79 7.19 -2.03
C GLY A 92 -10.48 7.26 -2.81
N TYR A 93 -9.35 6.90 -2.19
CA TYR A 93 -8.02 7.13 -2.74
C TYR A 93 -7.73 6.18 -3.91
N ALA A 94 -7.24 6.72 -5.03
CA ALA A 94 -6.75 5.92 -6.16
C ALA A 94 -5.65 6.65 -6.95
N ASP A 95 -4.57 5.93 -7.28
CA ASP A 95 -3.47 6.41 -8.15
C ASP A 95 -3.60 5.96 -9.61
N GLY A 96 -4.70 5.27 -9.95
CA GLY A 96 -5.00 4.77 -11.29
C GLY A 96 -4.96 3.25 -11.38
N ALA A 97 -5.34 2.76 -12.56
CA ALA A 97 -5.39 1.34 -12.81
C ALA A 97 -3.97 0.76 -12.96
N VAL A 98 -3.80 -0.49 -12.53
CA VAL A 98 -2.53 -1.20 -12.58
C VAL A 98 -2.63 -2.42 -13.50
N ASP A 99 -1.54 -2.71 -14.20
CA ASP A 99 -1.39 -3.97 -14.92
C ASP A 99 -0.89 -5.05 -13.96
N ASP A 100 -1.46 -6.24 -14.04
CA ASP A 100 -0.91 -7.40 -13.35
C ASP A 100 0.21 -8.04 -14.19
N PRO A 101 1.46 -8.09 -13.70
CA PRO A 101 2.57 -8.67 -14.44
C PRO A 101 2.37 -10.16 -14.78
N VAL A 102 1.51 -10.86 -14.03
CA VAL A 102 1.20 -12.28 -14.28
C VAL A 102 0.26 -12.42 -15.49
N THR A 103 -0.61 -11.44 -15.72
CA THR A 103 -1.58 -11.44 -16.83
C THR A 103 -1.26 -10.42 -17.92
N ALA A 104 -0.07 -9.79 -17.91
CA ALA A 104 0.37 -8.70 -18.81
C ALA A 104 0.27 -8.94 -20.34
N GLY A 105 -0.21 -10.11 -20.79
CA GLY A 105 -0.63 -10.37 -22.18
C GLY A 105 -2.13 -10.17 -22.45
N VAL A 106 -2.91 -9.90 -21.40
CA VAL A 106 -4.32 -9.51 -21.41
C VAL A 106 -4.34 -8.02 -21.10
N VAL A 107 -5.06 -7.22 -21.88
CA VAL A 107 -5.24 -5.78 -21.60
C VAL A 107 -6.29 -5.66 -20.50
N GLU A 108 -5.91 -6.04 -19.28
CA GLU A 108 -6.74 -5.92 -18.09
C GLU A 108 -6.09 -4.90 -17.17
N GLU A 109 -6.60 -3.68 -17.23
CA GLU A 109 -6.26 -2.62 -16.30
C GLU A 109 -7.15 -2.79 -15.07
N ILE A 110 -6.54 -2.92 -13.89
CA ILE A 110 -7.24 -3.19 -12.64
C ILE A 110 -7.38 -1.87 -11.87
N ALA A 111 -8.60 -1.36 -11.75
CA ALA A 111 -8.93 -0.15 -11.02
C ALA A 111 -9.36 -0.47 -9.58
N ILE A 112 -8.62 0.05 -8.61
CA ILE A 112 -8.89 -0.14 -7.18
C ILE A 112 -8.93 1.22 -6.48
N THR A 113 -9.94 1.39 -5.64
CA THR A 113 -10.08 2.52 -4.72
C THR A 113 -9.90 2.02 -3.28
N TYR A 114 -9.23 2.83 -2.46
CA TYR A 114 -8.88 2.49 -1.09
C TYR A 114 -9.55 3.45 -0.10
N ASP A 115 -10.22 2.87 0.89
CA ASP A 115 -10.83 3.54 2.02
C ASP A 115 -10.31 2.96 3.35
N THR A 116 -10.39 3.76 4.42
CA THR A 116 -10.05 3.32 5.78
C THR A 116 -11.23 3.42 6.73
N ASP A 117 -11.35 2.47 7.65
CA ASP A 117 -12.28 2.59 8.77
C ASP A 117 -11.70 3.55 9.81
N SER A 118 -12.40 4.66 10.08
CA SER A 118 -12.05 5.63 11.11
C SER A 118 -11.89 5.04 12.52
N ALA A 119 -12.47 3.87 12.80
CA ALA A 119 -12.31 3.16 14.07
C ALA A 119 -11.01 2.33 14.15
N ALA A 120 -10.37 2.06 13.01
CA ALA A 120 -9.21 1.17 12.90
C ALA A 120 -8.27 1.63 11.77
N LEU A 121 -7.69 2.83 11.91
CA LEU A 121 -6.75 3.38 10.93
C LEU A 121 -5.46 2.54 10.85
N PRO A 122 -4.91 2.31 9.64
CA PRO A 122 -3.59 1.73 9.47
C PRO A 122 -2.51 2.58 10.15
N SER A 123 -1.54 1.94 10.79
CA SER A 123 -0.37 2.61 11.37
C SER A 123 0.85 2.47 10.47
N LEU A 124 1.63 3.54 10.40
CA LEU A 124 2.98 3.56 9.83
C LEU A 124 3.95 3.96 10.95
N ASP A 125 4.54 2.97 11.59
CA ASP A 125 5.49 3.18 12.67
C ASP A 125 6.91 3.10 12.12
N MET A 126 7.74 4.11 12.39
CA MET A 126 9.08 4.23 11.83
C MET A 126 10.12 4.56 12.89
N SER A 127 11.28 3.92 12.79
CA SER A 127 12.50 4.21 13.53
C SER A 127 13.50 4.85 12.59
N LEU A 128 13.89 6.09 12.89
CA LEU A 128 14.90 6.84 12.16
C LEU A 128 16.20 6.82 12.97
N ARG A 129 17.31 6.47 12.33
CA ARG A 129 18.63 6.35 12.96
C ARG A 129 19.63 7.24 12.26
N ASP A 130 20.50 7.87 13.05
CA ASP A 130 21.63 8.67 12.58
C ASP A 130 21.24 9.75 11.55
N ILE A 131 20.13 10.44 11.80
CA ILE A 131 19.65 11.57 10.99
C ILE A 131 20.75 12.65 10.87
N PRO A 132 20.99 13.23 9.67
CA PRO A 132 20.17 13.13 8.46
C PRO A 132 20.57 12.04 7.46
N ASP A 133 21.77 11.46 7.57
CA ASP A 133 22.36 10.60 6.54
C ASP A 133 22.39 9.10 6.91
N GLY A 134 21.55 8.71 7.86
CA GLY A 134 21.47 7.35 8.39
C GLY A 134 20.43 6.50 7.67
N THR A 135 19.61 5.79 8.45
CA THR A 135 18.63 4.84 7.90
C THR A 135 17.28 4.99 8.57
N PHE A 136 16.25 4.47 7.92
CA PHE A 136 14.99 4.20 8.55
C PHE A 136 14.60 2.74 8.43
N THR A 137 13.84 2.28 9.41
CA THR A 137 13.05 1.04 9.35
C THR A 137 11.63 1.37 9.77
N GLY A 138 10.63 0.70 9.25
CA GLY A 138 9.26 0.89 9.70
C GLY A 138 8.34 -0.27 9.39
N THR A 139 7.12 -0.17 9.87
CA THR A 139 6.05 -1.13 9.63
C THR A 139 4.79 -0.38 9.22
N LEU A 140 4.21 -0.73 8.08
CA LEU A 140 2.86 -0.34 7.69
C LEU A 140 1.93 -1.52 7.97
N ALA A 141 1.00 -1.34 8.89
CA ALA A 141 0.05 -2.38 9.28
C ALA A 141 -1.37 -1.84 9.40
N GLY A 142 -2.34 -2.54 8.82
CA GLY A 142 -3.75 -2.18 8.96
C GLY A 142 -4.64 -2.79 7.88
N GLU A 143 -5.94 -2.70 8.10
CA GLU A 143 -6.94 -3.10 7.12
C GLU A 143 -7.32 -1.90 6.23
N MET A 144 -7.49 -2.16 4.95
CA MET A 144 -8.05 -1.23 3.97
C MET A 144 -9.31 -1.84 3.37
N LEU A 145 -10.30 -0.99 3.11
CA LEU A 145 -11.51 -1.33 2.39
C LEU A 145 -11.26 -1.05 0.91
N LEU A 146 -11.38 -2.07 0.07
CA LEU A 146 -11.15 -1.99 -1.36
C LEU A 146 -12.48 -1.96 -2.10
N SER A 147 -12.54 -1.15 -3.15
CA SER A 147 -13.66 -1.18 -4.10
C SER A 147 -13.16 -0.96 -5.53
N GLY A 148 -13.98 -1.32 -6.53
CA GLY A 148 -13.63 -1.30 -7.95
C GLY A 148 -13.59 -2.71 -8.51
N ASP A 149 -12.52 -3.06 -9.21
CA ASP A 149 -12.30 -4.42 -9.73
C ASP A 149 -11.96 -5.43 -8.62
N VAL A 150 -11.59 -4.93 -7.44
CA VAL A 150 -11.49 -5.70 -6.19
C VAL A 150 -12.44 -5.07 -5.17
N ASP A 151 -13.45 -5.83 -4.73
CA ASP A 151 -14.38 -5.43 -3.66
C ASP A 151 -14.19 -6.34 -2.46
N ALA A 152 -13.24 -5.97 -1.59
CA ALA A 152 -12.77 -6.81 -0.51
C ALA A 152 -12.18 -6.00 0.66
N ARG A 153 -11.81 -6.70 1.73
CA ARG A 153 -10.95 -6.16 2.79
C ARG A 153 -9.55 -6.73 2.59
N ALA A 154 -8.56 -5.84 2.57
CA ALA A 154 -7.16 -6.24 2.50
C ALA A 154 -6.42 -5.83 3.77
N VAL A 155 -5.77 -6.78 4.42
CA VAL A 155 -4.92 -6.54 5.58
C VAL A 155 -3.46 -6.46 5.12
N PHE A 156 -2.85 -5.31 5.32
CA PHE A 156 -1.45 -5.05 5.03
C PHE A 156 -0.61 -5.29 6.28
N ALA A 157 0.50 -5.99 6.11
CA ALA A 157 1.52 -6.19 7.13
C ALA A 157 2.90 -6.10 6.46
N LEU A 158 3.35 -4.87 6.22
CA LEU A 158 4.57 -4.57 5.48
C LEU A 158 5.65 -4.03 6.41
N SER A 159 6.87 -4.52 6.23
CA SER A 159 8.09 -3.93 6.77
C SER A 159 8.77 -3.11 5.68
N LEU A 160 9.28 -1.94 6.08
CA LEU A 160 9.89 -0.94 5.22
C LEU A 160 11.31 -0.67 5.73
N SER A 161 12.27 -0.48 4.85
CA SER A 161 13.59 0.04 5.23
C SER A 161 14.22 0.85 4.11
N GLY A 162 15.13 1.76 4.45
CA GLY A 162 15.91 2.49 3.45
C GLY A 162 16.90 3.47 4.06
N GLY A 163 17.61 4.18 3.20
CA GLY A 163 18.53 5.26 3.54
C GLY A 163 17.81 6.58 3.80
N LEU A 164 18.48 7.45 4.55
CA LEU A 164 18.10 8.84 4.74
C LEU A 164 19.17 9.73 4.11
N MET A 165 18.76 10.91 3.68
CA MET A 165 19.69 11.95 3.26
C MET A 165 19.17 13.34 3.64
N ALA A 166 20.09 14.28 3.78
CA ALA A 166 19.74 15.69 3.88
C ALA A 166 19.27 16.26 2.52
N ASP A 167 18.21 17.07 2.55
CA ASP A 167 17.80 17.96 1.46
C ASP A 167 17.68 19.39 2.00
N GLY A 168 18.78 20.14 1.95
CA GLY A 168 18.87 21.42 2.66
C GLY A 168 18.82 21.23 4.17
N ASP A 169 17.82 21.84 4.82
CA ASP A 169 17.57 21.68 6.27
C ASP A 169 16.63 20.49 6.57
N ASP A 170 16.05 19.88 5.53
CA ASP A 170 15.07 18.80 5.64
C ASP A 170 15.74 17.42 5.60
N VAL A 171 15.05 16.44 6.18
CA VAL A 171 15.41 15.02 6.12
C VAL A 171 14.46 14.31 5.18
N VAL A 172 15.00 13.60 4.21
CA VAL A 172 14.22 12.84 3.22
C VAL A 172 14.75 11.42 3.08
N ARG A 173 13.98 10.55 2.43
CA ARG A 173 14.46 9.22 2.03
C ARG A 173 15.54 9.37 0.97
N GLU A 174 16.58 8.55 1.07
CA GLU A 174 17.55 8.39 -0.01
C GLU A 174 16.89 7.65 -1.18
N PRO A 175 16.81 8.24 -2.39
CA PRO A 175 16.21 7.59 -3.54
C PRO A 175 16.93 6.28 -3.92
N GLY A 176 16.20 5.25 -4.35
CA GLY A 176 16.80 3.99 -4.78
C GLY A 176 17.14 3.00 -3.67
N THR A 177 16.72 3.27 -2.42
CA THR A 177 17.11 2.48 -1.25
C THR A 177 15.93 1.86 -0.49
N LEU A 178 14.69 2.07 -0.95
CA LEU A 178 13.52 1.57 -0.27
C LEU A 178 13.35 0.07 -0.55
N THR A 179 13.36 -0.72 0.52
CA THR A 179 12.96 -2.12 0.51
C THR A 179 11.62 -2.26 1.22
N ILE A 180 10.68 -2.96 0.59
CA ILE A 180 9.38 -3.32 1.13
C ILE A 180 9.28 -4.83 1.14
N VAL A 181 9.02 -5.42 2.31
CA VAL A 181 8.78 -6.87 2.47
C VAL A 181 7.58 -7.11 3.36
N GLY A 182 6.86 -8.20 3.17
CA GLY A 182 5.77 -8.58 4.07
C GLY A 182 4.62 -9.21 3.32
N THR A 183 3.41 -9.04 3.84
CA THR A 183 2.23 -9.70 3.28
C THR A 183 1.06 -8.75 3.10
N VAL A 184 0.25 -9.03 2.09
CA VAL A 184 -1.12 -8.53 1.96
C VAL A 184 -2.05 -9.74 1.95
N THR A 185 -3.11 -9.70 2.75
CA THR A 185 -4.11 -10.77 2.85
C THR A 185 -5.47 -10.24 2.44
N SER A 186 -6.14 -10.91 1.50
CA SER A 186 -7.54 -10.65 1.10
C SER A 186 -8.30 -11.96 1.19
N GLY A 187 -9.41 -12.00 1.93
CA GLY A 187 -10.16 -13.25 2.15
C GLY A 187 -9.28 -14.36 2.73
N ASP A 188 -9.23 -15.52 2.06
CA ASP A 188 -8.37 -16.65 2.42
C ASP A 188 -6.98 -16.60 1.74
N GLY A 189 -6.74 -15.61 0.89
CA GLY A 189 -5.54 -15.51 0.06
C GLY A 189 -4.49 -14.58 0.64
N THR A 190 -3.22 -14.88 0.35
CA THR A 190 -2.07 -14.11 0.85
C THR A 190 -1.04 -13.91 -0.24
N TYR A 191 -0.68 -12.64 -0.45
CA TYR A 191 0.38 -12.24 -1.35
C TYR A 191 1.63 -11.83 -0.57
N GLU A 192 2.75 -12.49 -0.88
CA GLU A 192 4.08 -12.14 -0.35
C GLU A 192 4.66 -10.98 -1.17
N VAL A 193 4.89 -9.87 -0.49
CA VAL A 193 5.47 -8.65 -1.05
C VAL A 193 6.97 -8.67 -0.88
N HIS A 194 7.69 -8.41 -1.96
CA HIS A 194 9.11 -8.08 -1.94
C HIS A 194 9.43 -7.12 -3.09
N VAL A 195 9.67 -5.85 -2.75
CA VAL A 195 9.97 -4.77 -3.70
C VAL A 195 11.21 -4.01 -3.25
N GLU A 196 12.09 -3.70 -4.20
CA GLU A 196 13.26 -2.85 -4.01
C GLU A 196 13.15 -1.68 -5.01
N LYS A 197 13.20 -0.44 -4.54
CA LYS A 197 13.04 0.77 -5.38
C LYS A 197 13.77 2.01 -4.89
#